data_AF-A0AAD4NQD9-F1
#
_entry.id   AF-A0AAD4NQD9-F1
#
_cell.length_a   1.000
_cell.length_b   1.000
_cell.length_c   1.000
_cell.angle_alpha   90.00
_cell.angle_beta   90.00
_cell.angle_gamma   90.00
#
_symmetry.space_group_name_H-M   'P 1'
#
loop_
_entity.id
_entity.type
_entity.pdbx_description
1 polymer ?
#
loop_
_entity_poly.entity_id
_entity_poly.type
_entity_poly.pdbx_seq_one_letter_code
_entity_poly.pdbx_strand_id
1 'polypeptide(L)'
;MDPVLGAVHDGEQTAFADKRILPLVTENDAVSMVHGSLTLKLAHTSRSLGTATESNMAANRRNRKLAKTMLALAKEMRTQSVRDLEDEQLRQRVNATEKELRNSRRRMKMLKGILSAMIVGSGINWAADEGLTELVMEDEDG
;
A
#
# COMPACT_ATOMS: atom_id res chain seq x y z
N MET A 1 35.77 6.90 -26.36
CA MET A 1 36.52 5.77 -26.93
C MET A 1 37.45 5.30 -25.84
N ASP A 2 37.37 4.05 -25.41
CA ASP A 2 38.32 3.51 -24.44
C ASP A 2 39.72 3.54 -25.08
N PRO A 3 40.68 4.30 -24.54
CA PRO A 3 42.00 4.45 -25.13
C PRO A 3 42.77 3.12 -25.21
N VAL A 4 42.43 2.14 -24.36
CA VAL A 4 43.07 0.82 -24.35
C VAL A 4 42.56 -0.03 -25.52
N LEU A 5 41.26 -0.01 -25.81
CA LEU A 5 40.69 -0.74 -26.95
C LEU A 5 41.15 -0.14 -28.29
N GLY A 6 41.30 1.18 -28.37
CA GLY A 6 41.89 1.83 -29.55
C GLY A 6 43.34 1.40 -29.80
N ALA A 7 44.15 1.32 -28.74
CA ALA A 7 45.55 0.91 -28.86
C ALA A 7 45.74 -0.55 -29.32
N VAL A 8 44.82 -1.45 -28.94
CA VAL A 8 44.89 -2.88 -29.31
C VAL A 8 44.31 -3.16 -30.69
N HIS A 9 43.32 -2.39 -31.14
CA HIS A 9 42.58 -2.70 -32.37
C HIS A 9 42.90 -1.76 -33.55
N ASP A 10 43.45 -0.57 -33.32
CA ASP A 10 43.70 0.44 -34.37
C ASP A 10 45.15 0.46 -34.89
N GLY A 11 45.97 -0.52 -34.50
CA GLY A 11 47.35 -0.67 -34.99
C GLY A 11 47.45 -1.01 -36.49
N GLU A 12 48.61 -0.72 -37.09
CA GLU A 12 48.87 -1.08 -38.50
C GLU A 12 48.95 -2.60 -38.74
N GLN A 13 49.21 -3.39 -37.68
CA GLN A 13 49.33 -4.85 -37.73
C GLN A 13 48.07 -5.62 -37.26
N THR A 14 46.99 -4.94 -36.89
CA THR A 14 45.78 -5.62 -36.38
C THR A 14 44.96 -6.22 -37.51
N ALA A 15 44.48 -7.45 -37.31
CA ALA A 15 43.74 -8.19 -38.32
C ALA A 15 42.42 -7.48 -38.65
N PHE A 16 41.98 -7.56 -39.91
CA PHE A 16 40.75 -6.91 -40.39
C PHE A 16 39.50 -7.33 -39.60
N ALA A 17 39.50 -8.55 -39.03
CA ALA A 17 38.44 -9.04 -38.16
C ALA A 17 38.36 -8.26 -36.84
N ASP A 18 39.49 -7.88 -36.24
CA ASP A 18 39.56 -7.18 -34.97
C ASP A 18 39.04 -5.74 -35.11
N LYS A 19 39.36 -5.08 -36.22
CA LYS A 19 38.85 -3.74 -36.57
C LYS A 19 37.32 -3.73 -36.75
N ARG A 20 36.75 -4.83 -37.26
CA ARG A 20 35.30 -4.98 -37.44
C ARG A 20 34.53 -5.22 -36.14
N ILE A 21 35.18 -5.78 -35.12
CA ILE A 21 34.54 -6.11 -33.83
C ILE A 21 34.49 -4.87 -32.91
N LEU A 22 35.42 -3.94 -33.06
CA LEU A 22 35.54 -2.75 -32.20
C LEU A 22 34.23 -1.96 -32.03
N PRO A 23 33.45 -1.64 -33.09
CA PRO A 23 32.17 -0.93 -32.93
C PRO A 23 31.15 -1.73 -32.10
N LEU A 24 31.09 -3.05 -32.28
CA LEU A 24 30.17 -3.92 -31.53
C LEU A 24 30.54 -4.01 -30.05
N VAL A 25 31.84 -4.03 -29.73
CA VAL A 25 32.32 -3.96 -28.34
C VAL A 25 31.93 -2.63 -27.71
N THR A 26 32.15 -1.51 -28.42
CA THR A 26 31.77 -0.19 -27.89
C THR A 26 30.26 -0.03 -27.67
N GLU A 27 29.44 -0.61 -28.55
CA GLU A 27 27.99 -0.63 -28.37
C GLU A 27 27.59 -1.51 -27.19
N ASN A 28 28.20 -2.69 -27.05
CA ASN A 28 27.97 -3.58 -25.92
C ASN A 28 28.33 -2.92 -24.58
N ASP A 29 29.47 -2.22 -24.51
CA ASP A 29 29.90 -1.50 -23.32
C ASP A 29 28.90 -0.39 -22.97
N ALA A 30 28.45 0.39 -23.95
CA ALA A 30 27.46 1.43 -23.75
C ALA A 30 26.14 0.87 -23.21
N VAL A 31 25.64 -0.22 -23.82
CA VAL A 31 24.43 -0.92 -23.35
C VAL A 31 24.63 -1.47 -21.95
N SER A 32 25.77 -2.09 -21.67
CA SER A 32 26.10 -2.65 -20.36
C SER A 32 26.16 -1.58 -19.26
N MET A 33 26.74 -0.42 -19.56
CA MET A 33 26.76 0.74 -18.64
C MET A 33 25.34 1.26 -18.35
N VAL A 34 24.51 1.42 -19.39
CA VAL A 34 23.12 1.86 -19.23
C VAL A 34 22.32 0.83 -18.43
N HIS A 35 22.47 -0.45 -18.73
CA HIS A 35 21.82 -1.54 -18.01
C HIS A 35 22.23 -1.56 -16.53
N GLY A 36 23.52 -1.40 -16.23
CA GLY A 36 24.01 -1.28 -14.85
C GLY A 36 23.39 -0.10 -14.12
N SER A 37 23.32 1.07 -14.76
CA SER A 37 22.69 2.27 -14.21
C SER A 37 21.19 2.06 -13.93
N LEU A 38 20.46 1.46 -14.87
CA LEU A 38 19.04 1.15 -14.71
C LEU A 38 18.80 0.12 -13.59
N THR A 39 19.63 -0.91 -13.51
CA THR A 39 19.55 -1.94 -12.47
C THR A 39 19.77 -1.32 -11.08
N LEU A 40 20.76 -0.44 -10.95
CA LEU A 40 21.02 0.29 -9.71
C LEU A 40 19.85 1.21 -9.33
N LYS A 41 19.29 1.94 -10.30
CA LYS A 41 18.10 2.77 -10.08
C LYS A 41 16.91 1.94 -9.63
N LEU A 42 16.66 0.79 -10.27
CA LEU A 42 15.58 -0.12 -9.92
C LEU A 42 15.75 -0.68 -8.50
N ALA A 43 16.97 -1.12 -8.15
CA ALA A 43 17.26 -1.61 -6.82
C ALA A 43 17.07 -0.50 -5.76
N HIS A 44 17.46 0.73 -6.07
CA HIS A 44 17.26 1.88 -5.19
C HIS A 44 15.78 2.21 -5.00
N THR A 45 15.00 2.32 -6.09
CA THR A 45 13.56 2.63 -6.01
C THR A 45 12.79 1.53 -5.31
N SER A 46 13.13 0.26 -5.56
CA SER A 46 12.51 -0.88 -4.88
C SER A 46 12.76 -0.84 -3.36
N ARG A 47 13.98 -0.54 -2.91
CA ARG A 47 14.29 -0.36 -1.48
C ARG A 47 13.53 0.83 -0.89
N SER A 48 13.51 1.96 -1.58
CA SER A 48 12.80 3.16 -1.12
C SER A 48 11.30 2.94 -1.02
N LEU A 49 10.72 2.15 -1.93
CA LEU A 49 9.32 1.76 -1.86
C LEU A 49 9.08 0.85 -0.65
N GLY A 50 9.94 -0.15 -0.44
CA GLY A 50 9.88 -1.03 0.73
C GLY A 50 9.88 -0.24 2.05
N THR A 51 10.84 0.64 2.25
CA THR A 51 10.92 1.47 3.47
C THR A 51 9.70 2.39 3.64
N ALA A 52 9.21 2.98 2.56
CA ALA A 52 8.00 3.80 2.59
C ALA A 52 6.76 2.97 2.96
N THR A 53 6.63 1.76 2.42
CA THR A 53 5.50 0.86 2.73
C THR A 53 5.52 0.42 4.20
N GLU A 54 6.68 0.04 4.74
CA GLU A 54 6.84 -0.32 6.15
C GLU A 54 6.48 0.85 7.08
N SER A 55 6.95 2.06 6.75
CA SER A 55 6.61 3.28 7.49
C SER A 55 5.11 3.56 7.47
N ASN A 56 4.47 3.44 6.30
CA ASN A 56 3.03 3.64 6.15
C ASN A 56 2.23 2.60 6.96
N MET A 57 2.62 1.32 6.90
CA MET A 57 2.01 0.28 7.73
C MET A 57 2.14 0.58 9.23
N ALA A 58 3.30 1.04 9.68
CA ALA A 58 3.51 1.41 11.07
C ALA A 58 2.65 2.63 11.47
N ALA A 59 2.54 3.64 10.60
CA ALA A 59 1.68 4.80 10.80
C ALA A 59 0.20 4.41 10.89
N ASN A 60 -0.30 3.58 9.96
CA ASN A 60 -1.67 3.08 9.98
C ASN A 60 -1.98 2.28 11.24
N ARG A 61 -1.07 1.43 11.72
CA ARG A 61 -1.23 0.73 13.00
C ARG A 61 -1.35 1.70 14.19
N ARG A 62 -0.58 2.78 14.19
CA ARG A 62 -0.67 3.83 15.24
C ARG A 62 -1.97 4.60 15.14
N ASN A 63 -2.38 5.02 13.94
CA ASN A 63 -3.63 5.72 13.70
C ASN A 63 -4.83 4.88 14.17
N ARG A 64 -4.82 3.60 13.84
CA ARG A 64 -5.80 2.61 14.32
C ARG A 64 -5.85 2.56 15.84
N LYS A 65 -4.69 2.45 16.51
CA LYS A 65 -4.63 2.44 17.98
C LYS A 65 -5.19 3.73 18.59
N LEU A 66 -4.80 4.88 18.05
CA LEU A 66 -5.28 6.18 18.51
C LEU A 66 -6.78 6.36 18.30
N ALA A 67 -7.30 5.95 17.14
CA ALA A 67 -8.74 5.96 16.85
C ALA A 67 -9.52 5.09 17.83
N LYS A 68 -9.02 3.89 18.18
CA LYS A 68 -9.63 3.04 19.22
C LYS A 68 -9.64 3.74 20.58
N THR A 69 -8.54 4.37 20.98
CA THR A 69 -8.47 5.13 22.24
C THR A 69 -9.44 6.31 22.24
N MET A 70 -9.51 7.08 21.15
CA MET A 70 -10.45 8.18 20.99
C MET A 70 -11.90 7.71 21.08
N LEU A 71 -12.24 6.58 20.45
CA LEU A 71 -13.56 5.97 20.53
C LEU A 71 -13.89 5.52 21.96
N ALA A 72 -12.92 4.95 22.68
CA ALA A 72 -13.09 4.54 24.06
C ALA A 72 -13.34 5.75 24.99
N LEU A 73 -12.55 6.81 24.85
CA LEU A 73 -12.72 8.06 25.60
C LEU A 73 -14.06 8.72 25.29
N ALA A 74 -14.46 8.77 24.01
CA ALA A 74 -15.76 9.31 23.62
C ALA A 74 -16.93 8.50 24.21
N LYS A 75 -16.79 7.16 24.29
CA LYS A 75 -17.78 6.31 24.98
C LYS A 75 -17.82 6.61 26.48
N GLU A 76 -16.68 6.77 27.12
CA GLU A 76 -16.59 7.10 28.54
C GLU A 76 -17.24 8.45 28.86
N MET A 77 -16.90 9.50 28.12
CA MET A 77 -17.52 10.83 28.25
C MET A 77 -19.04 10.77 28.03
N ARG A 78 -19.49 9.99 27.06
CA ARG A 78 -20.93 9.81 26.79
C ARG A 78 -21.62 9.05 27.92
N THR A 79 -21.00 8.02 28.50
CA THR A 79 -21.56 7.33 29.67
C THR A 79 -21.62 8.21 30.92
N GLN A 80 -20.64 9.09 31.13
CA GLN A 80 -20.69 10.11 32.17
C GLN A 80 -21.85 11.07 31.93
N SER A 81 -21.96 11.62 30.71
CA SER A 81 -23.05 12.53 30.34
C SER A 81 -24.45 11.92 30.55
N VAL A 82 -24.66 10.65 30.23
CA VAL A 82 -25.94 9.97 30.49
C VAL A 82 -26.20 9.76 31.99
N ARG A 83 -25.16 9.54 32.78
CA ARG A 83 -25.25 9.46 34.26
C ARG A 83 -25.51 10.82 34.90
N ASP A 84 -25.09 11.91 34.29
CA ASP A 84 -25.33 13.25 34.82
C ASP A 84 -26.73 13.79 34.47
N LEU A 85 -27.50 13.08 33.62
CA LEU A 85 -28.92 13.39 33.39
C LEU A 85 -29.75 13.02 34.63
N GLU A 86 -30.37 14.04 35.25
CA GLU A 86 -31.27 13.90 36.41
C GLU A 86 -32.66 13.36 36.04
N ASP A 87 -33.07 13.50 34.77
CA ASP A 87 -34.37 13.06 34.27
C ASP A 87 -34.32 11.61 33.71
N GLU A 88 -35.06 10.72 34.37
CA GLU A 88 -35.17 9.30 34.05
C GLU A 88 -35.81 9.05 32.67
N GLN A 89 -36.74 9.91 32.21
CA GLN A 89 -37.36 9.75 30.89
C GLN A 89 -36.38 10.05 29.75
N LEU A 90 -35.51 11.05 29.95
CA LEU A 90 -34.46 11.40 28.99
C LEU A 90 -33.40 10.29 28.89
N ARG A 91 -32.99 9.70 30.03
CA ARG A 91 -32.09 8.53 30.04
C ARG A 91 -32.63 7.34 29.27
N GLN A 92 -33.91 7.01 29.45
CA GLN A 92 -34.54 5.89 28.75
C GLN A 92 -34.59 6.10 27.24
N ARG A 93 -34.84 7.32 26.76
CA ARG A 93 -34.80 7.67 25.33
C ARG A 93 -33.40 7.57 24.73
N VAL A 94 -32.37 8.00 25.46
CA VAL A 94 -30.97 7.87 25.01
C VAL A 94 -30.57 6.38 24.91
N ASN A 95 -30.94 5.57 25.89
CA ASN A 95 -30.67 4.12 25.85
C ASN A 95 -31.39 3.41 24.69
N ALA A 96 -32.64 3.79 24.40
CA ALA A 96 -33.40 3.22 23.30
C ALA A 96 -32.76 3.52 21.94
N THR A 97 -32.38 4.79 21.70
CA THR A 97 -31.72 5.21 20.45
C THR A 97 -30.33 4.57 20.29
N GLU A 98 -29.59 4.35 21.37
CA GLU A 98 -28.32 3.60 21.33
C GLU A 98 -28.50 2.14 20.93
N LYS A 99 -29.56 1.50 21.42
CA LYS A 99 -29.91 0.12 21.05
C LYS A 99 -30.25 0.01 19.57
N GLU A 100 -30.99 0.97 19.04
CA GLU A 100 -31.30 1.05 17.61
C GLU A 100 -30.06 1.27 16.75
N LEU A 101 -29.17 2.17 17.16
CA LEU A 101 -27.90 2.41 16.46
C LEU A 101 -27.02 1.16 16.43
N ARG A 102 -26.91 0.43 17.54
CA ARG A 102 -26.18 -0.86 17.58
C ARG A 102 -26.79 -1.90 16.64
N ASN A 103 -28.12 -1.98 16.58
CA ASN A 103 -28.81 -2.89 15.67
C ASN A 103 -28.58 -2.51 14.20
N SER A 104 -28.61 -1.21 13.87
CA SER A 104 -28.30 -0.71 12.52
C SER A 104 -26.87 -1.06 12.10
N ARG A 105 -25.87 -0.81 12.97
CA ARG A 105 -24.47 -1.18 12.71
C ARG A 105 -24.28 -2.68 12.49
N ARG A 106 -24.95 -3.53 13.28
CA ARG A 106 -24.91 -4.99 13.10
C ARG A 106 -25.45 -5.41 11.73
N ARG A 107 -26.57 -4.81 11.30
CA ARG A 107 -27.15 -5.07 9.97
C ARG A 107 -26.20 -4.64 8.87
N MET A 108 -25.60 -3.46 8.99
CA MET A 108 -24.63 -2.96 8.01
C MET A 108 -23.40 -3.88 7.91
N LYS A 109 -22.86 -4.34 9.04
CA LYS A 109 -21.73 -5.29 9.05
C LYS A 109 -22.09 -6.63 8.39
N MET A 110 -23.30 -7.14 8.64
CA MET A 110 -23.80 -8.35 7.99
C MET A 110 -23.89 -8.17 6.47
N LEU A 111 -24.46 -7.06 6.01
CA LEU A 111 -24.57 -6.76 4.58
C LEU A 111 -23.20 -6.60 3.91
N LYS A 112 -22.24 -5.90 4.56
CA LYS A 112 -20.86 -5.78 4.07
C LYS A 112 -20.21 -7.15 3.93
N GLY A 113 -20.37 -8.03 4.93
CA GLY A 113 -19.85 -9.40 4.88
C GLY A 113 -20.43 -10.24 3.74
N ILE A 114 -21.74 -10.16 3.50
CA ILE A 114 -22.40 -10.85 2.38
C ILE A 114 -21.87 -10.34 1.04
N LEU A 115 -21.75 -9.01 0.89
CA LEU A 115 -21.29 -8.36 -0.34
C LEU A 115 -19.83 -8.72 -0.65
N SER A 116 -18.95 -8.70 0.36
CA SER A 116 -17.55 -9.10 0.22
C SER A 116 -17.43 -10.56 -0.20
N ALA A 117 -18.17 -11.47 0.44
CA ALA A 117 -18.21 -12.89 0.06
C ALA A 117 -18.70 -13.10 -1.38
N MET A 118 -19.69 -12.33 -1.82
CA MET A 118 -20.21 -12.38 -3.19
C MET A 118 -19.16 -11.92 -4.22
N ILE A 119 -18.46 -10.82 -3.94
CA ILE A 119 -17.42 -10.29 -4.84
C ILE A 119 -16.24 -11.26 -4.92
N VAL A 120 -15.71 -11.74 -3.78
CA VAL A 120 -14.60 -12.70 -3.77
C VAL A 120 -15.00 -14.03 -4.42
N GLY A 121 -16.22 -14.52 -4.16
CA GLY A 121 -16.75 -15.76 -4.73
C GLY A 121 -17.07 -15.69 -6.23
N SER A 122 -17.23 -14.48 -6.79
CA SER A 122 -17.53 -14.28 -8.22
C SER A 122 -16.36 -14.57 -9.17
N GLY A 123 -15.13 -14.59 -8.65
CA GLY A 123 -13.92 -14.75 -9.46
C GLY A 123 -13.49 -13.49 -10.22
N ILE A 124 -14.18 -12.35 -10.05
CA ILE A 124 -13.73 -11.05 -10.56
C ILE A 124 -12.39 -10.69 -9.89
N ASN A 125 -11.47 -10.10 -10.65
CA ASN A 125 -10.20 -9.57 -10.14
C ASN A 125 -10.42 -8.27 -9.35
N TRP A 126 -11.06 -8.39 -8.19
CA TRP A 126 -11.40 -7.28 -7.32
C TRP A 126 -10.18 -6.52 -6.79
N ALA A 127 -9.01 -7.16 -6.72
CA ALA A 127 -7.76 -6.53 -6.28
C ALA A 127 -7.15 -5.55 -7.29
N ALA A 128 -7.61 -5.57 -8.54
CA ALA A 128 -7.18 -4.63 -9.58
C ALA A 128 -8.09 -3.40 -9.70
N ASP A 129 -9.25 -3.40 -9.02
CA ASP A 129 -10.21 -2.30 -9.00
C ASP A 129 -10.26 -1.70 -7.59
N GLU A 130 -9.98 -0.40 -7.47
CA GLU A 130 -9.90 0.29 -6.18
C GLU A 130 -11.23 0.30 -5.43
N GLY A 131 -12.37 0.43 -6.15
CA GLY A 131 -13.70 0.43 -5.55
C GLY A 131 -14.12 -0.95 -5.05
N LEU A 132 -13.79 -2.01 -5.78
CA LEU A 132 -14.02 -3.38 -5.33
C LEU A 132 -13.07 -3.76 -4.18
N THR A 133 -11.83 -3.28 -4.21
CA THR A 133 -10.87 -3.47 -3.12
C THR A 133 -11.39 -2.86 -1.83
N GLU A 134 -11.92 -1.63 -1.86
CA GLU A 134 -12.54 -0.98 -0.70
C GLU A 134 -13.75 -1.76 -0.16
N LEU A 135 -14.58 -2.30 -1.05
CA LEU A 135 -15.74 -3.10 -0.66
C LEU A 135 -15.38 -4.45 -0.02
N VAL A 136 -14.34 -5.11 -0.54
CA VAL A 136 -13.93 -6.44 -0.11
C VAL A 136 -13.09 -6.39 1.15
N MET A 137 -12.17 -5.42 1.25
CA MET A 137 -11.34 -5.23 2.42
C MET A 137 -12.24 -4.85 3.60
N GLU A 138 -12.21 -5.69 4.64
CA GLU A 138 -12.77 -5.26 5.90
C GLU A 138 -11.98 -4.04 6.35
N ASP A 139 -12.68 -2.95 6.67
CA ASP A 139 -12.14 -2.00 7.62
C ASP A 139 -11.95 -2.85 8.86
N GLU A 140 -10.71 -3.28 9.14
CA GLU A 140 -10.47 -4.11 10.31
C GLU A 140 -11.17 -3.37 11.46
N ASP A 141 -12.22 -3.92 12.06
CA ASP A 141 -13.00 -3.14 13.00
C ASP A 141 -12.11 -2.87 14.23
N GLY A 142 -11.87 -1.58 14.45
CA GLY A 142 -11.05 -1.04 15.51
C GLY A 142 -11.85 -0.89 16.78
#